data_AF-A0A1G6R9M2-F1
#
_entry.id   AF-A0A1G6R9M2-F1
#
_cell.length_a   1.000
_cell.length_b   1.000
_cell.length_c   1.000
_cell.angle_alpha   90.00
_cell.angle_beta   90.00
_cell.angle_gamma   90.00
#
_symmetry.space_group_name_H-M   'P 1'
#
loop_
_entity.id
_entity.type
_entity.pdbx_description
1 polymer ?
#
loop_
_entity_poly.entity_id
_entity_poly.type
_entity_poly.pdbx_seq_one_letter_code
_entity_poly.pdbx_strand_id
1 'polypeptide(L)'
;MEPLLALFAEWWWIGPAAAGAGTVGWVGVRRTRRRALPAGSSTPGVTTTGDRAARAWASRPLSKSAARRLELDAAQLDLQTARLAVARGRADVKVADAEVVRAQAERAASRVSPEAVSAARARLVDAQRDLRAAAAEVRARRAGVKAAKVMLPAIRSGSAPLPIVRLLAEHDAILARWMAYETDLALAIDYPAMTDPRSPLLAEFLRAHERAQWLRPASPQTRLEPAEFLAYRDAVRRAAHAFDHAEQTARRGGQPQPSVEAGDAWSRVASDLADTAQRALARSMESMGRAAARSWNDRGAKRTAKNAPDAERPAPRAGGAASTNGPVWPPPARDRPHPPAS
;
A
#
# COMPACT_ATOMS: atom_id res chain seq x y z
N MET A 1 -49.88 -12.55 21.60
CA MET A 1 -49.91 -11.89 20.27
C MET A 1 -48.88 -10.80 20.29
N GLU A 2 -47.79 -11.03 19.57
CA GLU A 2 -46.56 -10.25 19.62
C GLU A 2 -46.69 -8.86 18.98
N PRO A 3 -45.86 -7.91 19.45
CA PRO A 3 -45.04 -7.18 18.49
C PRO A 3 -43.57 -7.13 18.94
N LEU A 4 -42.76 -8.08 18.47
CA LEU A 4 -41.30 -8.19 18.68
C LEU A 4 -40.50 -8.20 17.35
N LEU A 5 -40.91 -7.50 16.28
CA LEU A 5 -40.26 -7.60 14.97
C LEU A 5 -40.10 -6.27 14.19
N ALA A 6 -39.45 -5.24 14.75
CA ALA A 6 -39.15 -4.03 13.95
C ALA A 6 -37.87 -3.25 14.32
N LEU A 7 -36.82 -3.88 14.87
CA LEU A 7 -35.55 -3.19 15.19
C LEU A 7 -34.24 -3.92 14.81
N PHE A 8 -34.28 -4.88 13.87
CA PHE A 8 -33.07 -5.61 13.44
C PHE A 8 -32.99 -5.93 11.94
N ALA A 9 -33.25 -4.95 11.06
CA ALA A 9 -33.24 -5.19 9.61
C ALA A 9 -32.35 -4.24 8.78
N GLU A 10 -31.20 -3.78 9.31
CA GLU A 10 -30.31 -2.88 8.53
C GLU A 10 -28.79 -3.15 8.67
N TRP A 11 -28.39 -4.38 9.04
CA TRP A 11 -26.96 -4.71 9.24
C TRP A 11 -26.43 -5.87 8.37
N TRP A 12 -27.18 -6.32 7.36
CA TRP A 12 -26.76 -7.47 6.54
C TRP A 12 -26.28 -7.13 5.12
N TRP A 13 -26.31 -5.85 4.69
CA TRP A 13 -25.74 -5.42 3.40
C TRP A 13 -24.23 -5.17 3.42
N ILE A 14 -23.56 -5.38 4.56
CA ILE A 14 -22.09 -5.57 4.61
C ILE A 14 -21.82 -6.98 4.06
N GLY A 15 -22.02 -7.13 2.76
CA GLY A 15 -21.65 -8.31 2.01
C GLY A 15 -20.14 -8.54 2.14
N PRO A 16 -19.71 -9.79 2.38
CA PRO A 16 -18.31 -10.16 2.57
C PRO A 16 -17.55 -10.08 1.24
N ALA A 17 -17.02 -8.91 0.91
CA ALA A 17 -16.09 -8.71 -0.20
C ALA A 17 -15.07 -7.58 0.05
N ALA A 18 -14.87 -7.21 1.32
CA ALA A 18 -13.84 -6.25 1.74
C ALA A 18 -12.67 -6.94 2.50
N ALA A 19 -12.38 -8.20 2.15
CA ALA A 19 -11.13 -8.85 2.52
C ALA A 19 -10.05 -8.43 1.50
N GLY A 20 -9.56 -7.21 1.67
CA GLY A 20 -8.57 -6.60 0.78
C GLY A 20 -8.07 -5.30 1.40
N ALA A 21 -7.23 -5.43 2.42
CA ALA A 21 -6.27 -4.44 2.93
C ALA A 21 -6.60 -2.94 2.70
N GLY A 22 -7.16 -2.26 3.70
CA GLY A 22 -7.14 -0.78 3.71
C GLY A 22 -8.15 -0.02 4.58
N THR A 23 -8.99 -0.67 5.38
CA THR A 23 -10.05 0.03 6.14
C THR A 23 -9.90 -0.06 7.66
N VAL A 24 -8.67 0.05 8.18
CA VAL A 24 -8.49 0.43 9.59
C VAL A 24 -8.47 1.95 9.68
N GLY A 25 -9.65 2.57 9.67
CA GLY A 25 -9.73 4.03 9.77
C GLY A 25 -11.10 4.62 10.04
N TRP A 26 -12.16 3.82 10.16
CA TRP A 26 -13.50 4.38 10.37
C TRP A 26 -13.91 4.44 11.85
N VAL A 27 -13.63 3.38 12.63
CA VAL A 27 -14.09 3.31 14.03
C VAL A 27 -13.12 3.99 15.02
N GLY A 28 -11.86 4.21 14.64
CA GLY A 28 -10.84 4.78 15.54
C GLY A 28 -10.84 6.32 15.62
N VAL A 29 -11.17 7.01 14.52
CA VAL A 29 -10.84 8.44 14.37
C VAL A 29 -11.77 9.37 15.15
N ARG A 30 -13.02 8.96 15.45
CA ARG A 30 -13.88 9.70 16.41
C ARG A 30 -13.87 9.12 17.83
N ARG A 31 -13.45 7.87 18.04
CA ARG A 31 -13.55 7.19 19.34
C ARG A 31 -12.39 7.51 20.28
N THR A 32 -11.27 8.02 19.77
CA THR A 32 -10.20 8.61 20.59
C THR A 32 -10.63 9.86 21.35
N ARG A 33 -11.74 10.53 20.96
CA ARG A 33 -12.36 11.58 21.79
C ARG A 33 -13.15 11.05 22.99
N ARG A 34 -13.40 9.74 23.09
CA ARG A 34 -14.19 9.10 24.16
C ARG A 34 -13.42 8.11 25.02
N ARG A 35 -12.12 7.91 24.78
CA ARG A 35 -11.32 6.90 25.52
C ARG A 35 -10.43 7.52 26.58
N ALA A 36 -11.04 8.33 27.43
CA ALA A 36 -10.49 8.72 28.71
C ALA A 36 -11.62 8.83 29.74
N LEU A 37 -12.33 7.72 30.01
CA LEU A 37 -13.10 7.57 31.25
C LEU A 37 -13.11 6.09 31.70
N PRO A 38 -12.82 5.80 32.99
CA PRO A 38 -13.19 4.54 33.62
C PRO A 38 -14.71 4.42 33.71
N ALA A 39 -15.23 3.19 33.72
CA ALA A 39 -16.65 2.91 33.87
C ALA A 39 -17.16 3.46 35.21
N GLY A 40 -18.13 4.38 35.18
CA GLY A 40 -18.82 4.89 36.36
C GLY A 40 -19.69 6.11 36.05
N SER A 41 -21.01 5.93 36.21
CA SER A 41 -22.08 6.96 36.32
C SER A 41 -22.28 7.96 35.17
N SER A 42 -23.27 7.68 34.32
CA SER A 42 -23.91 8.67 33.44
C SER A 42 -25.12 9.30 34.14
N THR A 43 -24.93 10.50 34.69
CA THR A 43 -26.01 11.42 35.09
C THR A 43 -26.27 12.41 33.95
N PRO A 44 -27.52 12.64 33.50
CA PRO A 44 -27.82 13.61 32.45
C PRO A 44 -27.57 15.03 32.99
N GLY A 45 -26.61 15.77 32.41
CA GLY A 45 -26.38 17.19 32.70
C GLY A 45 -24.94 17.59 33.04
N VAL A 46 -24.04 16.64 33.34
CA VAL A 46 -22.64 16.96 33.68
C VAL A 46 -21.74 16.69 32.48
N THR A 47 -21.42 17.71 31.68
CA THR A 47 -20.32 17.59 30.72
C THR A 47 -19.02 17.41 31.51
N THR A 48 -18.45 16.21 31.49
CA THR A 48 -17.22 15.89 32.21
C THR A 48 -16.09 16.82 31.77
N THR A 49 -15.18 17.17 32.68
CA THR A 49 -14.01 18.04 32.41
C THR A 49 -13.23 17.62 31.16
N GLY A 50 -13.19 16.32 30.86
CA GLY A 50 -12.60 15.77 29.63
C GLY A 50 -13.25 16.29 28.33
N ASP A 51 -14.56 16.47 28.28
CA ASP A 51 -15.26 17.01 27.11
C ASP A 51 -15.00 18.51 26.90
N ARG A 52 -14.80 19.27 27.99
CA ARG A 52 -14.38 20.66 27.89
C ARG A 52 -12.92 20.77 27.43
N ALA A 53 -12.03 19.96 27.98
CA ALA A 53 -10.64 19.91 27.54
C ALA A 53 -10.50 19.46 26.07
N ALA A 54 -11.26 18.45 25.64
CA ALA A 54 -11.28 17.98 24.26
C ALA A 54 -11.83 19.05 23.30
N ARG A 55 -12.89 19.76 23.69
CA ARG A 55 -13.42 20.90 22.90
C ARG A 55 -12.44 22.07 22.85
N ALA A 56 -11.83 22.44 23.98
CA ALA A 56 -10.84 23.50 24.06
C ALA A 56 -9.55 23.16 23.28
N TRP A 57 -9.19 21.88 23.21
CA TRP A 57 -8.08 21.43 22.38
C TRP A 57 -8.43 21.47 20.89
N ALA A 58 -9.64 21.03 20.52
CA ALA A 58 -10.12 21.02 19.14
C ALA A 58 -10.34 22.43 18.57
N SER A 59 -10.67 23.41 19.42
CA SER A 59 -10.85 24.81 19.01
C SER A 59 -9.54 25.58 18.80
N ARG A 60 -8.39 25.02 19.22
CA ARG A 60 -7.09 25.68 19.05
C ARG A 60 -6.58 25.48 17.64
N PRO A 61 -6.21 26.55 16.90
CA PRO A 61 -5.67 26.42 15.57
C PRO A 61 -4.33 25.66 15.58
N LEU A 62 -4.06 24.94 14.50
CA LEU A 62 -2.80 24.22 14.31
C LEU A 62 -1.63 25.22 14.21
N SER A 63 -0.48 24.90 14.81
CA SER A 63 0.70 25.76 14.66
C SER A 63 1.19 25.76 13.20
N LYS A 64 1.79 26.87 12.74
CA LYS A 64 2.33 26.98 11.37
C LYS A 64 3.28 25.84 11.03
N SER A 65 4.16 25.47 11.96
CA SER A 65 5.12 24.36 11.76
C SER A 65 4.44 23.01 11.65
N ALA A 66 3.40 22.75 12.44
CA ALA A 66 2.62 21.51 12.36
C ALA A 66 1.80 21.45 11.05
N ALA A 67 1.20 22.56 10.63
CA ALA A 67 0.46 22.63 9.36
C ALA A 67 1.33 22.28 8.15
N ARG A 68 2.59 22.75 8.13
CA ARG A 68 3.55 22.45 7.06
C ARG A 68 4.02 20.99 7.07
N ARG A 69 4.14 20.39 8.25
CA ARG A 69 4.62 19.01 8.44
C ARG A 69 3.54 17.95 8.37
N LEU A 70 2.27 18.35 8.34
CA LEU A 70 1.11 17.46 8.44
C LEU A 70 1.18 16.28 7.45
N GLU A 71 1.52 16.54 6.19
CA GLU A 71 1.63 15.49 5.17
C GLU A 71 2.80 14.52 5.41
N LEU A 72 3.93 15.02 5.94
CA LEU A 72 5.08 14.18 6.30
C LEU A 72 4.75 13.28 7.49
N ASP A 73 4.17 13.86 8.54
CA ASP A 73 3.82 13.11 9.76
C ASP A 73 2.72 12.08 9.44
N ALA A 74 1.77 12.44 8.56
CA ALA A 74 0.79 11.53 7.98
C ALA A 74 1.47 10.39 7.20
N ALA A 75 2.38 10.68 6.26
CA ALA A 75 3.08 9.66 5.50
C ALA A 75 3.91 8.71 6.39
N GLN A 76 4.47 9.22 7.49
CA GLN A 76 5.18 8.39 8.47
C GLN A 76 4.25 7.43 9.22
N LEU A 77 3.08 7.90 9.66
CA LEU A 77 2.05 7.07 10.29
C LEU A 77 1.55 5.97 9.34
N ASP A 78 1.37 6.31 8.07
CA ASP A 78 0.99 5.40 7.00
C ASP A 78 2.03 4.27 6.80
N LEU A 79 3.32 4.65 6.78
CA LEU A 79 4.43 3.70 6.72
C LEU A 79 4.50 2.79 7.97
N GLN A 80 4.22 3.31 9.15
CA GLN A 80 4.15 2.50 10.38
C GLN A 80 3.00 1.49 10.29
N THR A 81 1.83 1.92 9.84
CA THR A 81 0.66 1.05 9.61
C THR A 81 0.99 -0.08 8.62
N ALA A 82 1.65 0.25 7.50
CA ALA A 82 2.07 -0.76 6.52
C ALA A 82 3.08 -1.78 7.09
N ARG A 83 4.00 -1.35 7.96
CA ARG A 83 4.95 -2.27 8.63
C ARG A 83 4.24 -3.21 9.59
N LEU A 84 3.25 -2.72 10.34
CA LEU A 84 2.42 -3.55 11.21
C LEU A 84 1.59 -4.55 10.40
N ALA A 85 1.08 -4.16 9.23
CA ALA A 85 0.38 -5.07 8.32
C ALA A 85 1.29 -6.22 7.84
N VAL A 86 2.58 -5.96 7.56
CA VAL A 86 3.54 -7.03 7.24
C VAL A 86 3.77 -7.96 8.43
N ALA A 87 3.89 -7.43 9.65
CA ALA A 87 4.03 -8.25 10.84
C ALA A 87 2.81 -9.16 11.05
N ARG A 88 1.60 -8.62 10.86
CA ARG A 88 0.35 -9.36 10.90
C ARG A 88 0.27 -10.43 9.81
N GLY A 89 0.55 -10.07 8.55
CA GLY A 89 0.52 -11.02 7.44
C GLY A 89 1.51 -12.19 7.62
N ARG A 90 2.64 -11.99 8.29
CA ARG A 90 3.54 -13.09 8.66
C ARG A 90 2.92 -14.02 9.70
N ALA A 91 2.14 -13.50 10.64
CA ALA A 91 1.41 -14.32 11.60
C ALA A 91 0.29 -15.10 10.89
N ASP A 92 -0.45 -14.44 10.00
CA ASP A 92 -1.55 -15.06 9.24
C ASP A 92 -1.04 -16.23 8.36
N VAL A 93 0.13 -16.09 7.72
CA VAL A 93 0.77 -17.19 6.98
C VAL A 93 1.11 -18.37 7.88
N LYS A 94 1.61 -18.14 9.11
CA LYS A 94 1.90 -19.22 10.06
C LYS A 94 0.63 -19.93 10.52
N VAL A 95 -0.44 -19.18 10.75
CA VAL A 95 -1.74 -19.74 11.11
C VAL A 95 -2.27 -20.61 9.96
N ALA A 96 -2.24 -20.11 8.73
CA ALA A 96 -2.69 -20.86 7.56
C ALA A 96 -1.84 -22.11 7.29
N ASP A 97 -0.52 -22.04 7.54
CA ASP A 97 0.37 -23.21 7.46
C ASP A 97 0.01 -24.28 8.49
N ALA A 98 -0.23 -23.88 9.74
CA ALA A 98 -0.70 -24.79 10.80
C ALA A 98 -2.08 -25.40 10.46
N GLU A 99 -2.98 -24.63 9.83
CA GLU A 99 -4.27 -25.16 9.34
C GLU A 99 -4.09 -26.22 8.26
N VAL A 100 -3.12 -26.05 7.36
CA VAL A 100 -2.79 -27.05 6.33
C VAL A 100 -2.27 -28.33 6.99
N VAL A 101 -1.34 -28.22 7.95
CA VAL A 101 -0.80 -29.39 8.69
C VAL A 101 -1.90 -30.11 9.45
N ARG A 102 -2.78 -29.37 10.14
CA ARG A 102 -3.93 -29.94 10.85
C ARG A 102 -4.87 -30.68 9.90
N ALA A 103 -5.23 -30.06 8.78
CA ALA A 103 -6.11 -30.68 7.79
C ALA A 103 -5.49 -31.96 7.19
N GLN A 104 -4.17 -31.98 6.98
CA GLN A 104 -3.46 -33.17 6.52
C GLN A 104 -3.49 -34.30 7.56
N ALA A 105 -3.27 -33.98 8.84
CA ALA A 105 -3.34 -34.96 9.93
C ALA A 105 -4.77 -35.53 10.09
N GLU A 106 -5.79 -34.66 10.06
CA GLU A 106 -7.19 -35.08 10.11
C GLU A 106 -7.60 -35.93 8.90
N ARG A 107 -7.05 -35.61 7.72
CA ARG A 107 -7.23 -36.44 6.52
C ARG A 107 -6.59 -37.82 6.66
N ALA A 108 -5.38 -37.90 7.22
CA ALA A 108 -4.70 -39.17 7.48
C ALA A 108 -5.47 -40.03 8.50
N ALA A 109 -6.15 -39.39 9.46
CA ALA A 109 -7.07 -40.04 10.39
C ALA A 109 -8.46 -40.34 9.79
N SER A 110 -8.67 -40.11 8.49
CA SER A 110 -9.97 -40.23 7.79
C SER A 110 -11.12 -39.44 8.41
N ARG A 111 -10.83 -38.37 9.17
CA ARG A 111 -11.82 -37.52 9.83
C ARG A 111 -12.35 -36.41 8.92
N VAL A 112 -11.60 -36.06 7.88
CA VAL A 112 -11.87 -34.91 7.01
C VAL A 112 -11.66 -35.28 5.54
N SER A 113 -12.42 -34.63 4.64
CA SER A 113 -12.38 -34.83 3.20
C SER A 113 -11.10 -34.25 2.56
N PRO A 114 -10.67 -34.73 1.38
CA PRO A 114 -9.55 -34.14 0.63
C PRO A 114 -9.81 -32.67 0.25
N GLU A 115 -11.07 -32.27 0.06
CA GLU A 115 -11.44 -30.89 -0.26
C GLU A 115 -11.05 -29.91 0.85
N ALA A 116 -11.17 -30.29 2.13
CA ALA A 116 -10.77 -29.42 3.23
C ALA A 116 -9.26 -29.16 3.25
N VAL A 117 -8.44 -30.14 2.83
CA VAL A 117 -7.00 -29.93 2.66
C VAL A 117 -6.74 -28.95 1.52
N SER A 118 -7.48 -29.06 0.41
CA SER A 118 -7.36 -28.12 -0.71
C SER A 118 -7.80 -26.70 -0.32
N ALA A 119 -8.85 -26.56 0.49
CA ALA A 119 -9.33 -25.29 1.02
C ALA A 119 -8.31 -24.65 1.98
N ALA A 120 -7.69 -25.43 2.87
CA ALA A 120 -6.62 -24.95 3.74
C ALA A 120 -5.41 -24.47 2.93
N ARG A 121 -5.04 -25.20 1.87
CA ARG A 121 -3.96 -24.78 0.95
C ARG A 121 -4.30 -23.48 0.21
N ALA A 122 -5.55 -23.32 -0.23
CA ALA A 122 -6.00 -22.08 -0.85
C ALA A 122 -5.85 -20.89 0.10
N ARG A 123 -6.28 -21.02 1.36
CA ARG A 123 -6.09 -19.97 2.39
C ARG A 123 -4.62 -19.63 2.63
N LEU A 124 -3.73 -20.62 2.60
CA LEU A 124 -2.29 -20.37 2.71
C LEU A 124 -1.76 -19.56 1.52
N VAL A 125 -2.19 -19.89 0.29
CA VAL A 125 -1.83 -19.12 -0.92
C VAL A 125 -2.33 -17.69 -0.82
N ASP A 126 -3.57 -17.49 -0.37
CA ASP A 126 -4.16 -16.16 -0.15
C ASP A 126 -3.38 -15.37 0.90
N ALA A 127 -3.08 -15.96 2.05
CA ALA A 127 -2.27 -15.32 3.10
C ALA A 127 -0.86 -14.93 2.60
N GLN A 128 -0.23 -15.77 1.76
CA GLN A 128 1.05 -15.44 1.15
C GLN A 128 0.93 -14.30 0.13
N ARG A 129 -0.14 -14.25 -0.66
CA ARG A 129 -0.43 -13.15 -1.59
C ARG A 129 -0.63 -11.84 -0.81
N ASP A 130 -1.39 -11.88 0.27
CA ASP A 130 -1.63 -10.72 1.14
C ASP A 130 -0.35 -10.22 1.80
N LEU A 131 0.53 -11.12 2.25
CA LEU A 131 1.84 -10.74 2.78
C LEU A 131 2.72 -10.06 1.70
N ARG A 132 2.72 -10.58 0.47
CA ARG A 132 3.45 -9.95 -0.65
C ARG A 132 2.87 -8.58 -0.98
N ALA A 133 1.55 -8.44 -0.97
CA ALA A 133 0.86 -7.16 -1.15
C ALA A 133 1.24 -6.16 -0.04
N ALA A 134 1.19 -6.57 1.23
CA ALA A 134 1.61 -5.74 2.36
C ALA A 134 3.09 -5.32 2.26
N ALA A 135 3.97 -6.20 1.78
CA ALA A 135 5.38 -5.88 1.57
C ALA A 135 5.59 -4.89 0.40
N ALA A 136 4.79 -4.99 -0.67
CA ALA A 136 4.76 -4.00 -1.74
C ALA A 136 4.26 -2.64 -1.21
N GLU A 137 3.26 -2.65 -0.34
CA GLU A 137 2.70 -1.46 0.28
C GLU A 137 3.75 -0.68 1.09
N VAL A 138 4.59 -1.37 1.85
CA VAL A 138 5.71 -0.73 2.57
C VAL A 138 6.64 0.02 1.62
N ARG A 139 6.90 -0.51 0.40
CA ARG A 139 7.72 0.18 -0.60
C ARG A 139 7.02 1.43 -1.13
N ALA A 140 5.72 1.36 -1.41
CA ALA A 140 4.92 2.51 -1.83
C ALA A 140 4.89 3.61 -0.74
N ARG A 141 4.65 3.26 0.52
CA ARG A 141 4.61 4.23 1.63
C ARG A 141 5.97 4.88 1.91
N ARG A 142 7.09 4.16 1.70
CA ARG A 142 8.43 4.78 1.75
C ARG A 142 8.61 5.85 0.67
N ALA A 143 8.12 5.61 -0.54
CA ALA A 143 8.13 6.61 -1.61
C ALA A 143 7.27 7.83 -1.24
N GLY A 144 6.10 7.61 -0.62
CA GLY A 144 5.25 8.69 -0.09
C GLY A 144 5.94 9.55 0.96
N VAL A 145 6.67 8.95 1.91
CA VAL A 145 7.49 9.70 2.89
C VAL A 145 8.59 10.51 2.19
N LYS A 146 9.25 9.94 1.17
CA LYS A 146 10.27 10.67 0.41
C LYS A 146 9.66 11.86 -0.33
N ALA A 147 8.51 11.68 -1.00
CA ALA A 147 7.80 12.76 -1.67
C ALA A 147 7.40 13.89 -0.71
N ALA A 148 6.82 13.55 0.45
CA ALA A 148 6.46 14.52 1.48
C ALA A 148 7.68 15.29 2.02
N LYS A 149 8.82 14.63 2.19
CA LYS A 149 10.08 15.29 2.59
C LYS A 149 10.58 16.28 1.53
N VAL A 150 10.47 15.93 0.25
CA VAL A 150 10.89 16.80 -0.88
C VAL A 150 10.02 18.04 -0.98
N MET A 151 8.73 17.96 -0.65
CA MET A 151 7.81 19.10 -0.67
C MET A 151 7.98 20.06 0.52
N LEU A 152 8.57 19.60 1.61
CA LEU A 152 8.65 20.36 2.85
C LEU A 152 9.40 21.71 2.73
N PRO A 153 10.54 21.83 2.01
CA PRO A 153 11.19 23.11 1.77
C PRO A 153 10.31 24.11 1.00
N ALA A 154 9.64 23.67 -0.08
CA ALA A 154 8.75 24.52 -0.86
C ALA A 154 7.60 25.05 0.00
N ILE A 155 6.96 24.17 0.78
CA ILE A 155 5.90 24.52 1.74
C ILE A 155 6.41 25.50 2.82
N ARG A 156 7.64 25.34 3.31
CA ARG A 156 8.25 26.25 4.30
C ARG A 156 8.55 27.62 3.73
N SER A 157 9.02 27.69 2.48
CA SER A 157 9.30 28.94 1.76
C SER A 157 8.03 29.68 1.32
N GLY A 158 6.86 29.01 1.34
CA GLY A 158 5.60 29.57 0.86
C GLY A 158 5.39 29.46 -0.65
N SER A 159 6.33 28.86 -1.39
CA SER A 159 6.20 28.60 -2.84
C SER A 159 5.21 27.47 -3.18
N ALA A 160 4.83 26.65 -2.20
CA ALA A 160 3.80 25.62 -2.34
C ALA A 160 2.69 25.82 -1.28
N PRO A 161 1.42 25.51 -1.63
CA PRO A 161 0.32 25.61 -0.69
C PRO A 161 0.49 24.64 0.48
N LEU A 162 -0.12 24.95 1.62
CA LEU A 162 -0.19 24.02 2.75
C LEU A 162 -0.90 22.73 2.32
N PRO A 163 -0.50 21.55 2.86
CA PRO A 163 -1.08 20.27 2.45
C PRO A 163 -2.61 20.22 2.53
N ILE A 164 -3.21 20.80 3.57
CA ILE A 164 -4.66 20.82 3.72
C ILE A 164 -5.35 21.73 2.69
N VAL A 165 -4.75 22.88 2.35
CA VAL A 165 -5.29 23.80 1.36
C VAL A 165 -5.27 23.15 -0.03
N ARG A 166 -4.16 22.48 -0.36
CA ARG A 166 -4.03 21.71 -1.60
C ARG A 166 -5.11 20.63 -1.69
N LEU A 167 -5.30 19.87 -0.62
CA LEU A 167 -6.27 18.77 -0.59
C LEU A 167 -7.74 19.23 -0.65
N LEU A 168 -8.07 20.36 -0.01
CA LEU A 168 -9.40 20.97 -0.15
C LEU A 168 -9.65 21.40 -1.60
N ALA A 169 -8.66 22.03 -2.25
CA ALA A 169 -8.77 22.41 -3.65
C ALA A 169 -8.90 21.19 -4.59
N GLU A 170 -8.18 20.10 -4.33
CA GLU A 170 -8.35 18.83 -5.03
C GLU A 170 -9.79 18.29 -4.90
N HIS A 171 -10.36 18.33 -3.69
CA HIS A 171 -11.74 17.89 -3.46
C HIS A 171 -12.76 18.77 -4.19
N ASP A 172 -12.57 20.10 -4.15
CA ASP A 172 -13.45 21.06 -4.82
C ASP A 172 -13.37 20.94 -6.35
N ALA A 173 -12.19 20.61 -6.90
CA ALA A 173 -12.02 20.37 -8.34
C ALA A 173 -12.77 19.12 -8.83
N ILE A 174 -12.83 18.05 -8.02
CA ILE A 174 -13.61 16.85 -8.33
C ILE A 174 -15.10 17.20 -8.37
N LEU A 175 -15.58 17.95 -7.36
CA LEU A 175 -16.97 18.40 -7.30
C LEU A 175 -17.31 19.29 -8.50
N ALA A 176 -16.44 20.24 -8.85
CA ALA A 176 -16.64 21.11 -10.01
C ALA A 176 -16.74 20.32 -11.33
N ARG A 177 -15.88 19.31 -11.51
CA ARG A 177 -15.94 18.41 -12.69
C ARG A 177 -17.24 17.62 -12.74
N TRP A 178 -17.70 17.08 -11.60
CA TRP A 178 -18.97 16.35 -11.55
C TRP A 178 -20.16 17.28 -11.82
N MET A 179 -20.20 18.47 -11.19
CA MET A 179 -21.26 19.45 -11.41
C MET A 179 -21.43 19.84 -12.87
N ALA A 180 -20.35 19.81 -13.68
CA ALA A 180 -20.46 20.05 -15.12
C ALA A 180 -21.44 19.08 -15.81
N TYR A 181 -21.46 17.80 -15.43
CA TYR A 181 -22.40 16.81 -15.98
C TYR A 181 -23.85 17.03 -15.52
N GLU A 182 -24.07 17.69 -14.38
CA GLU A 182 -25.41 18.01 -13.87
C GLU A 182 -25.94 19.33 -14.46
N THR A 183 -25.06 20.28 -14.74
CA THR A 183 -25.44 21.64 -15.18
C THR A 183 -25.36 21.86 -16.69
N ASP A 184 -24.52 21.11 -17.41
CA ASP A 184 -24.36 21.23 -18.86
C ASP A 184 -25.20 20.16 -19.56
N LEU A 185 -26.24 20.63 -20.27
CA LEU A 185 -27.15 19.76 -21.01
C LEU A 185 -26.44 18.96 -22.11
N ALA A 186 -25.38 19.51 -22.74
CA ALA A 186 -24.64 18.80 -23.77
C ALA A 186 -23.90 17.60 -23.15
N LEU A 187 -23.23 17.80 -22.02
CA LEU A 187 -22.56 16.71 -21.30
C LEU A 187 -23.54 15.67 -20.78
N ALA A 188 -24.72 16.08 -20.31
CA ALA A 188 -25.76 15.16 -19.85
C ALA A 188 -26.31 14.29 -21.00
N ILE A 189 -26.45 14.84 -22.21
CA ILE A 189 -26.90 14.12 -23.41
C ILE A 189 -25.81 13.17 -23.92
N ASP A 190 -24.56 13.63 -23.99
CA ASP A 190 -23.44 12.83 -24.51
C ASP A 190 -23.03 11.70 -23.55
N TYR A 191 -23.19 11.93 -22.24
CA TYR A 191 -22.73 11.02 -21.19
C TYR A 191 -23.83 10.72 -20.14
N PRO A 192 -24.98 10.15 -20.52
CA PRO A 192 -26.12 9.95 -19.61
C PRO A 192 -25.78 9.06 -18.41
N ALA A 193 -24.82 8.14 -18.55
CA ALA A 193 -24.35 7.28 -17.46
C ALA A 193 -23.67 8.05 -16.29
N MET A 194 -23.28 9.32 -16.51
CA MET A 194 -22.70 10.20 -15.48
C MET A 194 -23.76 10.95 -14.65
N THR A 195 -25.03 10.93 -15.09
CA THR A 195 -26.18 11.56 -14.40
C THR A 195 -27.23 10.51 -13.97
N ASP A 196 -27.18 9.29 -14.51
CA ASP A 196 -28.12 8.22 -14.18
C ASP A 196 -27.91 7.65 -12.76
N PRO A 197 -28.89 7.74 -11.85
CA PRO A 197 -28.78 7.17 -10.50
C PRO A 197 -28.66 5.65 -10.46
N ARG A 198 -28.99 4.93 -11.55
CA ARG A 198 -28.85 3.47 -11.64
C ARG A 198 -27.44 3.02 -12.00
N SER A 199 -26.58 3.95 -12.43
CA SER A 199 -25.19 3.64 -12.79
C SER A 199 -24.40 3.15 -11.56
N PRO A 200 -23.88 1.91 -11.55
CA PRO A 200 -23.15 1.39 -10.40
C PRO A 200 -21.82 2.13 -10.16
N LEU A 201 -21.19 2.64 -11.23
CA LEU A 201 -19.95 3.40 -11.16
C LEU A 201 -20.17 4.80 -10.60
N LEU A 202 -21.25 5.47 -11.02
CA LEU A 202 -21.64 6.76 -10.43
C LEU A 202 -22.00 6.57 -8.95
N ALA A 203 -22.75 5.52 -8.62
CA ALA A 203 -23.09 5.22 -7.23
C ALA A 203 -21.84 4.95 -6.36
N GLU A 204 -20.79 4.32 -6.89
CA GLU A 204 -19.50 4.18 -6.20
C GLU A 204 -18.85 5.53 -5.94
N PHE A 205 -18.78 6.39 -6.95
CA PHE A 205 -18.28 7.75 -6.81
C PHE A 205 -19.06 8.53 -5.74
N LEU A 206 -20.40 8.51 -5.78
CA LEU A 206 -21.24 9.23 -4.83
C LEU A 206 -21.00 8.76 -3.39
N ARG A 207 -20.88 7.46 -3.15
CA ARG A 207 -20.51 6.91 -1.82
C ARG A 207 -19.12 7.37 -1.37
N ALA A 208 -18.15 7.37 -2.28
CA ALA A 208 -16.79 7.81 -1.98
C ALA A 208 -16.72 9.32 -1.70
N HIS A 209 -17.47 10.12 -2.47
CA HIS A 209 -17.61 11.56 -2.29
C HIS A 209 -18.29 11.89 -0.97
N GLU A 210 -19.42 11.24 -0.64
CA GLU A 210 -20.09 11.42 0.64
C GLU A 210 -19.12 11.16 1.81
N ARG A 211 -18.32 10.10 1.70
CA ARG A 211 -17.30 9.80 2.70
C ARG A 211 -16.22 10.88 2.82
N ALA A 212 -15.77 11.44 1.70
CA ALA A 212 -14.83 12.55 1.68
C ALA A 212 -15.44 13.80 2.31
N GLN A 213 -16.73 14.08 2.03
CA GLN A 213 -17.46 15.20 2.59
C GLN A 213 -17.63 15.09 4.11
N TRP A 214 -17.96 13.89 4.63
CA TRP A 214 -18.02 13.64 6.07
C TRP A 214 -16.69 13.87 6.80
N LEU A 215 -15.57 13.72 6.10
CA LEU A 215 -14.22 13.91 6.63
C LEU A 215 -13.66 15.31 6.34
N ARG A 216 -14.36 16.11 5.53
CA ARG A 216 -13.90 17.43 5.11
C ARG A 216 -13.78 18.35 6.33
N PRO A 217 -12.61 18.96 6.57
CA PRO A 217 -12.45 19.95 7.63
C PRO A 217 -13.30 21.19 7.34
N ALA A 218 -13.91 21.77 8.37
CA ALA A 218 -14.79 22.93 8.21
C ALA A 218 -14.07 24.17 7.68
N SER A 219 -12.78 24.31 7.99
CA SER A 219 -11.92 25.37 7.47
C SER A 219 -10.47 24.90 7.31
N PRO A 220 -9.66 25.56 6.46
CA PRO A 220 -8.23 25.27 6.35
C PRO A 220 -7.45 25.45 7.66
N GLN A 221 -7.96 26.26 8.60
CA GLN A 221 -7.36 26.52 9.90
C GLN A 221 -7.77 25.49 10.97
N THR A 222 -8.71 24.60 10.64
CA THR A 222 -9.16 23.53 11.53
C THR A 222 -7.97 22.65 11.90
N ARG A 223 -7.79 22.42 13.20
CA ARG A 223 -6.74 21.55 13.70
C ARG A 223 -7.03 20.10 13.28
N LEU A 224 -6.04 19.45 12.68
CA LEU A 224 -6.11 18.06 12.24
C LEU A 224 -4.93 17.29 12.80
N GLU A 225 -5.22 16.10 13.31
CA GLU A 225 -4.21 15.09 13.58
C GLU A 225 -3.72 14.44 12.27
N PRO A 226 -2.49 13.91 12.22
CA PRO A 226 -1.98 13.21 11.05
C PRO A 226 -2.90 12.09 10.56
N ALA A 227 -3.54 11.36 11.48
CA ALA A 227 -4.50 10.30 11.16
C ALA A 227 -5.79 10.83 10.51
N GLU A 228 -6.29 11.98 10.94
CA GLU A 228 -7.48 12.63 10.37
C GLU A 228 -7.17 13.13 8.96
N PHE A 229 -6.00 13.76 8.77
CA PHE A 229 -5.53 14.18 7.46
C PHE A 229 -5.35 13.00 6.50
N LEU A 230 -4.73 11.89 6.94
CA LEU A 230 -4.61 10.67 6.16
C LEU A 230 -5.98 10.15 5.70
N ALA A 231 -6.93 10.05 6.63
CA ALA A 231 -8.27 9.54 6.34
C ALA A 231 -8.99 10.42 5.31
N TYR A 232 -8.91 11.74 5.45
CA TYR A 232 -9.49 12.68 4.48
C TYR A 232 -8.81 12.57 3.11
N ARG A 233 -7.47 12.57 3.08
CA ARG A 233 -6.68 12.40 1.85
C ARG A 233 -7.03 11.11 1.10
N ASP A 234 -7.17 10.00 1.81
CA ASP A 234 -7.50 8.71 1.22
C ASP A 234 -8.97 8.62 0.79
N ALA A 235 -9.87 9.39 1.40
CA ALA A 235 -11.25 9.52 0.94
C ALA A 235 -11.33 10.36 -0.35
N VAL A 236 -10.65 11.50 -0.41
CA VAL A 236 -10.58 12.35 -1.63
C VAL A 236 -9.98 11.58 -2.80
N ARG A 237 -8.87 10.84 -2.58
CA ARG A 237 -8.27 10.01 -3.65
C ARG A 237 -9.21 8.91 -4.14
N ARG A 238 -9.97 8.27 -3.25
CA ARG A 238 -10.97 7.27 -3.65
C ARG A 238 -12.10 7.89 -4.46
N ALA A 239 -12.60 9.07 -4.06
CA ALA A 239 -13.60 9.79 -4.82
C ALA A 239 -13.08 10.17 -6.22
N ALA A 240 -11.84 10.68 -6.31
CA ALA A 240 -11.19 10.99 -7.59
C ALA A 240 -11.09 9.77 -8.49
N HIS A 241 -10.57 8.65 -7.98
CA HIS A 241 -10.42 7.42 -8.77
C HIS A 241 -11.77 6.84 -9.22
N ALA A 242 -12.78 6.83 -8.35
CA ALA A 242 -14.11 6.37 -8.72
C ALA A 242 -14.75 7.26 -9.80
N PHE A 243 -14.58 8.58 -9.69
CA PHE A 243 -15.04 9.54 -10.69
C PHE A 243 -14.33 9.33 -12.04
N ASP A 244 -12.99 9.27 -12.04
CA ASP A 244 -12.21 9.09 -13.26
C ASP A 244 -12.53 7.75 -13.94
N HIS A 245 -12.79 6.69 -13.15
CA HIS A 245 -13.20 5.39 -13.68
C HIS A 245 -14.60 5.44 -14.32
N ALA A 246 -15.57 6.11 -13.67
CA ALA A 246 -16.90 6.32 -14.23
C ALA A 246 -16.83 7.14 -15.53
N GLU A 247 -16.10 8.26 -15.53
CA GLU A 247 -15.96 9.15 -16.67
C GLU A 247 -15.28 8.45 -17.86
N GLN A 248 -14.18 7.73 -17.63
CA GLN A 248 -13.49 7.00 -18.71
C GLN A 248 -14.39 5.93 -19.31
N THR A 249 -15.19 5.24 -18.49
CA THR A 249 -16.12 4.21 -18.97
C THR A 249 -17.25 4.83 -19.78
N ALA A 250 -17.84 5.93 -19.31
CA ALA A 250 -18.89 6.67 -20.02
C ALA A 250 -18.38 7.19 -21.37
N ARG A 251 -17.17 7.76 -21.42
CA ARG A 251 -16.57 8.26 -22.67
C ARG A 251 -16.25 7.17 -23.67
N ARG A 252 -15.86 5.98 -23.22
CA ARG A 252 -15.66 4.81 -24.10
C ARG A 252 -16.98 4.24 -24.61
N GLY A 253 -18.03 4.25 -23.79
CA GLY A 253 -19.36 3.77 -24.16
C GLY A 253 -20.20 4.76 -24.98
N GLY A 254 -19.90 6.07 -24.92
CA GLY A 254 -20.62 7.13 -25.62
C GLY A 254 -20.15 7.41 -27.06
N GLN A 255 -19.12 6.73 -27.55
CA GLN A 255 -18.76 6.77 -28.98
C GLN A 255 -19.61 5.75 -29.75
N PRO A 256 -20.45 6.15 -30.72
CA PRO A 256 -20.98 5.21 -31.68
C PRO A 256 -19.84 4.74 -32.59
N GLN A 257 -19.13 3.68 -32.19
CA GLN A 257 -18.18 3.00 -33.07
C GLN A 257 -18.96 2.03 -33.98
N PRO A 258 -18.77 2.08 -35.32
CA PRO A 258 -19.12 0.93 -36.15
C PRO A 258 -18.31 -0.27 -35.65
N SER A 259 -18.99 -1.39 -35.42
CA SER A 259 -18.55 -2.59 -34.70
C SER A 259 -17.38 -3.37 -35.32
N VAL A 260 -16.55 -2.73 -36.15
CA VAL A 260 -15.36 -3.31 -36.82
C VAL A 260 -14.06 -2.96 -36.07
N GLU A 261 -13.99 -1.80 -35.39
CA GLU A 261 -12.74 -1.35 -34.75
C GLU A 261 -12.37 -2.07 -33.45
N ALA A 262 -13.34 -2.57 -32.67
CA ALA A 262 -13.04 -3.30 -31.44
C ALA A 262 -12.36 -4.66 -31.72
N GLY A 263 -12.78 -5.36 -32.77
CA GLY A 263 -12.12 -6.58 -33.25
C GLY A 263 -10.69 -6.30 -33.72
N ASP A 264 -10.49 -5.22 -34.45
CA ASP A 264 -9.18 -4.81 -34.96
C ASP A 264 -8.24 -4.31 -33.86
N ALA A 265 -8.76 -3.60 -32.86
CA ALA A 265 -7.98 -3.13 -31.72
C ALA A 265 -7.52 -4.30 -30.84
N TRP A 266 -8.41 -5.26 -30.55
CA TRP A 266 -8.03 -6.48 -29.84
C TRP A 266 -7.07 -7.34 -30.64
N SER A 267 -7.24 -7.43 -31.96
CA SER A 267 -6.31 -8.11 -32.87
C SER A 267 -4.91 -7.49 -32.85
N ARG A 268 -4.81 -6.15 -32.86
CA ARG A 268 -3.54 -5.42 -32.76
C ARG A 268 -2.86 -5.61 -31.40
N VAL A 269 -3.62 -5.54 -30.31
CA VAL A 269 -3.10 -5.77 -28.95
C VAL A 269 -2.64 -7.22 -28.78
N ALA A 270 -3.41 -8.19 -29.29
CA ALA A 270 -3.03 -9.60 -29.26
C ALA A 270 -1.75 -9.85 -30.08
N SER A 271 -1.60 -9.20 -31.24
CA SER A 271 -0.41 -9.30 -32.09
C SER A 271 0.82 -8.69 -31.40
N ASP A 272 0.70 -7.49 -30.82
CA ASP A 272 1.83 -6.84 -30.14
C ASP A 272 2.24 -7.57 -28.85
N LEU A 273 1.27 -8.19 -28.15
CA LEU A 273 1.53 -9.06 -27.00
C LEU A 273 2.21 -10.36 -27.41
N ALA A 274 1.79 -10.97 -28.53
CA ALA A 274 2.44 -12.16 -29.08
C ALA A 274 3.88 -11.86 -29.51
N ASP A 275 4.11 -10.72 -30.17
CA ASP A 275 5.45 -10.27 -30.58
C ASP A 275 6.35 -9.96 -29.39
N THR A 276 5.81 -9.37 -28.31
CA THR A 276 6.60 -9.14 -27.08
C THR A 276 6.91 -10.45 -26.36
N ALA A 277 5.99 -11.42 -26.35
CA ALA A 277 6.23 -12.75 -25.79
C ALA A 277 7.30 -13.51 -26.57
N GLN A 278 7.24 -13.49 -27.91
CA GLN A 278 8.25 -14.10 -28.77
C GLN A 278 9.63 -13.45 -28.60
N ARG A 279 9.70 -12.10 -28.53
CA ARG A 279 10.95 -11.37 -28.25
C ARG A 279 11.51 -11.64 -26.85
N ALA A 280 10.65 -11.88 -25.86
CA ALA A 280 11.07 -12.27 -24.51
C ALA A 280 11.64 -13.69 -24.48
N LEU A 281 11.00 -14.64 -25.18
CA LEU A 281 11.47 -16.01 -25.33
C LEU A 281 12.80 -16.09 -26.08
N ALA A 282 12.96 -15.32 -27.17
CA ALA A 282 14.23 -15.25 -27.90
C ALA A 282 15.38 -14.73 -27.01
N ARG A 283 15.15 -13.67 -26.23
CA ARG A 283 16.14 -13.14 -25.27
C ARG A 283 16.44 -14.14 -24.14
N SER A 284 15.44 -14.92 -23.70
CA SER A 284 15.64 -16.00 -22.75
C SER A 284 16.49 -17.13 -23.33
N MET A 285 16.24 -17.57 -24.56
CA MET A 285 17.07 -18.59 -25.22
C MET A 285 18.50 -18.10 -25.47
N GLU A 286 18.69 -16.84 -25.84
CA GLU A 286 20.02 -16.27 -26.08
C GLU A 286 20.81 -16.10 -24.77
N SER A 287 20.14 -15.73 -23.67
CA SER A 287 20.76 -15.68 -22.34
C SER A 287 21.11 -17.07 -21.81
N MET A 288 20.26 -18.08 -22.04
CA MET A 288 20.57 -19.48 -21.74
C MET A 288 21.73 -20.00 -22.59
N GLY A 289 21.78 -19.66 -23.88
CA GLY A 289 22.90 -20.00 -24.77
C GLY A 289 24.23 -19.36 -24.34
N ARG A 290 24.21 -18.07 -23.95
CA ARG A 290 25.40 -17.39 -23.39
C ARG A 290 25.83 -17.99 -22.05
N ALA A 291 24.90 -18.37 -21.18
CA ALA A 291 25.22 -19.04 -19.92
C ALA A 291 25.79 -20.46 -20.14
N ALA A 292 25.24 -21.21 -21.08
CA ALA A 292 25.75 -22.52 -21.47
C ALA A 292 27.16 -22.43 -22.07
N ALA A 293 27.41 -21.46 -22.96
CA ALA A 293 28.72 -21.19 -23.55
C ALA A 293 29.77 -20.80 -22.48
N ARG A 294 29.41 -19.96 -21.50
CA ARG A 294 30.28 -19.65 -20.36
C ARG A 294 30.61 -20.90 -19.53
N SER A 295 29.63 -21.75 -19.28
CA SER A 295 29.85 -23.01 -18.55
C SER A 295 30.76 -23.99 -19.31
N TRP A 296 30.73 -23.98 -20.64
CA TRP A 296 31.61 -24.79 -21.48
C TRP A 296 33.03 -24.25 -21.50
N ASN A 297 33.19 -22.93 -21.61
CA ASN A 297 34.50 -22.26 -21.53
C ASN A 297 35.15 -22.43 -20.14
N ASP A 298 34.40 -22.34 -19.05
CA ASP A 298 34.91 -22.59 -17.69
C ASP A 298 35.35 -24.06 -17.52
N ARG A 299 34.63 -25.00 -18.12
CA ARG A 299 35.02 -26.43 -18.13
C ARG A 299 36.24 -26.68 -19.01
N GLY A 300 36.36 -25.98 -20.14
CA GLY A 300 37.53 -25.99 -21.02
C GLY A 300 38.77 -25.46 -20.31
N ALA A 301 38.65 -24.29 -19.67
CA ALA A 301 39.72 -23.66 -18.90
C ALA A 301 40.20 -24.53 -17.72
N LYS A 302 39.27 -25.23 -17.05
CA LYS A 302 39.62 -26.22 -16.00
C LYS A 302 40.33 -27.45 -16.54
N ARG A 303 40.00 -27.88 -17.76
CA ARG A 303 40.69 -29.00 -18.44
C ARG A 303 42.09 -28.61 -18.92
N THR A 304 42.27 -27.40 -19.44
CA THR A 304 43.60 -26.90 -19.83
C THR A 304 44.48 -26.64 -18.61
N ALA A 305 43.93 -26.17 -17.49
CA ALA A 305 44.66 -26.02 -16.22
C ALA A 305 45.04 -27.38 -15.59
N LYS A 306 44.25 -28.44 -15.82
CA LYS A 306 44.55 -29.80 -15.36
C LYS A 306 45.58 -30.53 -16.23
N ASN A 307 45.75 -30.11 -17.49
CA ASN A 307 46.67 -30.72 -18.45
C ASN A 307 47.94 -29.89 -18.69
N ALA A 308 48.16 -28.81 -17.94
CA ALA A 308 49.42 -28.09 -17.98
C ALA A 308 50.52 -28.98 -17.37
N PRO A 309 51.59 -29.33 -18.10
CA PRO A 309 52.69 -30.08 -17.53
C PRO A 309 53.46 -29.20 -16.55
N ASP A 310 53.93 -29.82 -15.46
CA ASP A 310 54.78 -29.19 -14.44
C ASP A 310 56.06 -28.64 -15.08
N ALA A 311 56.06 -27.36 -15.43
CA ALA A 311 57.24 -26.63 -15.88
C ALA A 311 57.66 -25.61 -14.80
N GLU A 312 58.80 -25.95 -14.18
CA GLU A 312 59.78 -25.09 -13.52
C GLU A 312 59.37 -24.29 -12.27
N ARG A 313 59.80 -24.83 -11.12
CA ARG A 313 60.19 -24.03 -9.95
C ARG A 313 61.41 -23.17 -10.30
N PRO A 314 61.41 -21.84 -10.04
CA PRO A 314 62.65 -21.11 -9.86
C PRO A 314 63.07 -21.12 -8.37
N ALA A 315 64.35 -21.41 -8.14
CA ALA A 315 65.02 -21.29 -6.85
C ALA A 315 65.11 -19.81 -6.38
N PRO A 316 65.28 -19.54 -5.07
CA PRO A 316 65.25 -18.16 -4.57
C PRO A 316 66.57 -17.45 -4.88
N ARG A 317 66.48 -16.28 -5.54
CA ARG A 317 67.56 -15.30 -5.57
C ARG A 317 67.23 -14.17 -4.59
N ALA A 318 68.21 -13.88 -3.75
CA ALA A 318 68.20 -12.79 -2.79
C ALA A 318 68.15 -11.42 -3.47
N GLY A 319 67.50 -10.47 -2.80
CA GLY A 319 67.80 -9.04 -2.90
C GLY A 319 66.71 -8.16 -3.53
N GLY A 320 66.15 -7.27 -2.71
CA GLY A 320 65.79 -5.92 -3.20
C GLY A 320 64.32 -5.51 -3.14
N ALA A 321 63.89 -5.08 -1.95
CA ALA A 321 63.09 -3.88 -1.67
C ALA A 321 61.66 -3.67 -2.21
N ALA A 322 60.89 -3.01 -1.33
CA ALA A 322 59.64 -2.26 -1.51
C ALA A 322 58.33 -3.00 -1.20
N SER A 323 57.70 -2.50 -0.13
CA SER A 323 56.57 -2.97 0.65
C SER A 323 55.20 -2.95 -0.03
N THR A 324 54.40 -3.99 0.21
CA THR A 324 52.94 -3.93 0.27
C THR A 324 52.46 -4.62 1.54
N ASN A 325 51.98 -3.83 2.52
CA ASN A 325 51.34 -4.34 3.73
C ASN A 325 49.81 -4.26 3.56
N GLY A 326 49.18 -5.39 3.27
CA GLY A 326 47.78 -5.66 3.58
C GLY A 326 47.67 -6.27 4.98
N PRO A 327 46.55 -6.08 5.71
CA PRO A 327 46.45 -6.48 7.11
C PRO A 327 46.15 -7.99 7.25
N VAL A 328 46.92 -8.66 8.12
CA VAL A 328 46.72 -10.06 8.52
C VAL A 328 46.21 -10.08 9.97
N TRP A 329 45.07 -10.75 10.14
CA TRP A 329 44.43 -11.17 11.40
C TRP A 329 45.27 -12.28 12.09
N PRO A 330 45.44 -12.32 13.43
CA PRO A 330 44.39 -12.66 14.41
C PRO A 330 44.33 -11.73 15.65
N PRO A 331 43.30 -11.83 16.53
CA PRO A 331 43.01 -10.83 17.55
C PRO A 331 43.83 -11.05 18.84
N PRO A 332 44.40 -10.01 19.47
CA PRO A 332 44.99 -10.13 20.80
C PRO A 332 43.92 -10.13 21.90
N ALA A 333 44.13 -11.00 22.89
CA ALA A 333 43.31 -11.12 24.10
C ALA A 333 43.32 -9.83 24.93
N ARG A 334 42.18 -9.53 25.57
CA ARG A 334 42.02 -8.40 26.50
C ARG A 334 42.62 -8.74 27.85
N ASP A 335 43.73 -8.11 28.21
CA ASP A 335 44.14 -8.00 29.61
C ASP A 335 43.40 -6.87 30.31
N ARG A 336 42.84 -7.20 31.48
CA ARG A 336 42.07 -6.31 32.35
C ARG A 336 43.01 -5.42 33.18
N PRO A 337 42.64 -4.17 33.51
CA PRO A 337 43.42 -3.35 34.43
C PRO A 337 43.15 -3.73 35.90
N HIS A 338 44.22 -3.88 36.68
CA HIS A 338 44.23 -3.88 38.15
C HIS A 338 44.66 -2.49 38.70
N PRO A 339 44.36 -2.17 39.98
CA PRO A 339 44.02 -0.82 40.47
C PRO A 339 45.24 -0.01 40.95
N PRO A 340 45.07 1.27 41.38
CA PRO A 340 46.15 2.26 41.45
C PRO A 340 46.92 2.21 42.77
N ALA A 341 48.19 2.64 42.74
CA ALA A 341 48.94 3.00 43.93
C ALA A 341 49.83 4.22 43.65
N SER A 342 49.61 5.24 44.49
CA SER A 342 50.42 6.42 44.82
C SER A 342 50.55 7.54 43.80
#